data_AF-A0A1F7SWD2-F1
#
_entry.id   AF-A0A1F7SWD2-F1
#
_cell.length_a   1.000
_cell.length_b   1.000
_cell.length_c   1.000
_cell.angle_alpha   90.00
_cell.angle_beta   90.00
_cell.angle_gamma   90.00
#
_symmetry.space_group_name_H-M   'P 1'
#
loop_
_entity.id
_entity.type
_entity.pdbx_description
1 polymer ?
#
loop_
_entity_poly.entity_id
_entity_poly.type
_entity_poly.pdbx_seq_one_letter_code
_entity_poly.pdbx_strand_id
1 'polypeptide(L)'
;LRWKGGKFSTRKGDTIHLSDVIDQAMDRARELARISKISKEMTNDEKEEMVKKVAIGAIKFNDLAQDPKKDIIFDWDKVMNLSGDSGPYLQYTYARCLSVLDKTKIKETKNIINIPEKINLEEEALIKELYKFEEKIIEAAERFSPAVIAEYLLGVARLFNEFYGKHRIIDQKEEVFRLFLVRTTVSVLAFGLELLGIEKIEKM
;
A
#
# COMPACT_ATOMS: atom_id res chain seq x y z
N LEU A 1 12.52 -12.15 -15.09
CA LEU A 1 13.23 -11.14 -14.27
C LEU A 1 14.56 -10.78 -14.94
N ARG A 2 14.86 -9.49 -15.14
CA ARG A 2 16.15 -8.97 -15.63
C ARG A 2 16.51 -7.72 -14.83
N TRP A 3 17.79 -7.50 -14.57
CA TRP A 3 18.23 -6.19 -14.07
C TRP A 3 18.22 -5.17 -15.20
N LYS A 4 18.26 -3.89 -14.85
CA LYS A 4 18.43 -2.78 -15.81
C LYS A 4 19.64 -2.99 -16.76
N GLY A 5 20.63 -3.79 -16.35
CA GLY A 5 21.84 -4.13 -17.11
C GLY A 5 21.85 -5.46 -17.89
N GLY A 6 20.82 -6.31 -17.85
CA GLY A 6 20.79 -7.55 -18.66
C GLY A 6 20.10 -8.78 -18.03
N LYS A 7 20.16 -9.92 -18.75
CA LYS A 7 19.62 -11.23 -18.32
C LYS A 7 20.59 -11.95 -17.38
N PHE A 8 20.04 -12.73 -16.44
CA PHE A 8 20.80 -13.72 -15.66
C PHE A 8 21.46 -14.76 -16.57
N SER A 9 22.69 -15.17 -16.24
CA SER A 9 23.44 -16.16 -16.99
C SER A 9 24.15 -17.13 -16.04
N THR A 10 23.48 -18.25 -15.76
CA THR A 10 24.04 -19.37 -14.98
C THR A 10 25.36 -19.89 -15.55
N ARG A 11 25.51 -19.89 -16.88
CA ARG A 11 26.75 -20.31 -17.56
C ARG A 11 27.93 -19.35 -17.38
N LYS A 12 27.68 -18.09 -17.01
CA LYS A 12 28.72 -17.07 -16.77
C LYS A 12 28.98 -16.83 -15.28
N GLY A 13 28.26 -17.53 -14.39
CA GLY A 13 28.30 -17.26 -12.95
C GLY A 13 27.49 -16.03 -12.51
N ASP A 14 26.79 -15.35 -13.43
CA ASP A 14 25.89 -14.23 -13.15
C ASP A 14 24.52 -14.75 -12.68
N THR A 15 24.48 -15.29 -11.47
CA THR A 15 23.25 -15.67 -10.75
C THR A 15 23.08 -14.79 -9.54
N ILE A 16 21.84 -14.40 -9.24
CA ILE A 16 21.51 -13.62 -8.04
C ILE A 16 20.65 -14.49 -7.14
N HIS A 17 21.09 -14.63 -5.89
CA HIS A 17 20.36 -15.39 -4.90
C HIS A 17 19.24 -14.52 -4.33
N LEU A 18 18.09 -15.14 -4.07
CA LEU A 18 16.97 -14.46 -3.42
C LEU A 18 17.37 -13.92 -2.04
N SER A 19 18.29 -14.59 -1.33
CA SER A 19 18.87 -14.10 -0.08
C SER A 19 19.46 -12.70 -0.26
N ASP A 20 20.26 -12.49 -1.29
CA ASP A 20 20.95 -11.21 -1.53
C ASP A 20 19.93 -10.10 -1.85
N VAL A 21 18.86 -10.44 -2.58
CA VAL A 21 17.74 -9.52 -2.85
C VAL A 21 17.00 -9.18 -1.56
N ILE A 22 16.72 -10.17 -0.71
CA ILE A 22 16.05 -9.94 0.58
C ILE A 22 16.93 -9.06 1.46
N ASP A 23 18.22 -9.35 1.60
CA ASP A 23 19.15 -8.57 2.43
C ASP A 23 19.23 -7.12 1.96
N GLN A 24 19.31 -6.91 0.64
CA GLN A 24 19.32 -5.56 0.07
C GLN A 24 17.98 -4.82 0.24
N ALA A 25 16.85 -5.53 0.17
CA ALA A 25 15.53 -4.96 0.47
C ALA A 25 15.40 -4.58 1.95
N MET A 26 15.93 -5.41 2.85
CA MET A 26 15.98 -5.13 4.30
C MET A 26 16.78 -3.86 4.57
N ASP A 27 17.98 -3.72 3.99
CA ASP A 27 18.82 -2.53 4.19
C ASP A 27 18.14 -1.25 3.70
N ARG A 28 17.47 -1.30 2.55
CA ARG A 28 16.68 -0.17 2.04
C ARG A 28 15.48 0.13 2.92
N ALA A 29 14.79 -0.90 3.43
CA ALA A 29 13.67 -0.73 4.35
C ALA A 29 14.12 -0.11 5.69
N ARG A 30 15.31 -0.47 6.20
CA ARG A 30 15.91 0.18 7.38
C ARG A 30 16.17 1.65 7.14
N GLU A 31 16.62 2.03 5.95
CA GLU A 31 16.83 3.44 5.62
C GLU A 31 15.51 4.22 5.56
N LEU A 32 14.47 3.64 4.96
CA LEU A 32 13.12 4.22 4.99
C LEU A 32 12.60 4.38 6.44
N ALA A 33 12.86 3.40 7.30
CA ALA A 33 12.50 3.46 8.70
C ALA A 33 13.22 4.62 9.42
N ARG A 34 14.52 4.84 9.17
CA ARG A 34 15.31 5.90 9.83
C ARG A 34 14.81 7.31 9.55
N ILE A 35 14.31 7.55 8.34
CA ILE A 35 13.79 8.87 7.93
C ILE A 35 12.35 9.11 8.41
N SER A 36 11.63 8.06 8.83
CA SER A 36 10.32 8.21 9.43
C SER A 36 10.41 8.81 10.83
N LYS A 37 9.50 9.75 11.14
CA LYS A 37 9.36 10.30 12.50
C LYS A 37 8.66 9.32 13.45
N ILE A 38 7.73 8.52 12.93
CA ILE A 38 6.92 7.57 13.73
C ILE A 38 7.78 6.41 14.21
N SER A 39 8.74 5.98 13.39
CA SER A 39 9.68 4.92 13.76
C SER A 39 10.50 5.28 15.01
N LYS A 40 10.73 6.57 15.33
CA LYS A 40 11.53 6.97 16.49
C LYS A 40 10.92 6.52 17.82
N GLU A 41 9.61 6.36 17.86
CA GLU A 41 8.85 5.95 19.05
C GLU A 41 8.74 4.41 19.19
N MET A 42 9.21 3.65 18.20
CA MET A 42 9.15 2.19 18.18
C MET A 42 10.37 1.57 18.89
N THR A 43 10.14 0.43 19.55
CA THR A 43 11.20 -0.44 20.06
C THR A 43 12.04 -1.01 18.90
N ASN A 44 13.21 -1.56 19.21
CA ASN A 44 14.07 -2.16 18.18
C ASN A 44 13.39 -3.37 17.51
N ASP A 45 12.66 -4.18 18.28
CA ASP A 45 11.97 -5.35 17.75
C ASP A 45 10.81 -4.96 16.82
N GLU A 46 10.01 -3.95 17.21
CA GLU A 46 8.96 -3.41 16.34
C GLU A 46 9.52 -2.82 15.04
N LYS A 47 10.68 -2.15 15.11
CA LYS A 47 11.36 -1.62 13.92
C LYS A 47 11.81 -2.73 12.99
N GLU A 48 12.45 -3.77 13.52
CA GLU A 48 12.95 -4.87 12.70
C GLU A 48 11.80 -5.64 12.04
N GLU A 49 10.70 -5.84 12.76
CA GLU A 49 9.49 -6.46 12.21
C GLU A 49 8.85 -5.60 11.10
N MET A 50 8.76 -4.28 11.29
CA MET A 50 8.30 -3.36 10.26
C MET A 50 9.22 -3.42 9.02
N VAL A 51 10.54 -3.36 9.21
CA VAL A 51 11.53 -3.45 8.13
C VAL A 51 11.34 -4.73 7.32
N LYS A 52 11.17 -5.87 8.00
CA LYS A 52 10.91 -7.17 7.35
C LYS A 52 9.63 -7.16 6.51
N LYS A 53 8.52 -6.67 7.08
CA LYS A 53 7.24 -6.59 6.36
C LYS A 53 7.33 -5.70 5.14
N VAL A 54 8.06 -4.59 5.23
CA VAL A 54 8.26 -3.65 4.12
C VAL A 54 9.13 -4.27 3.02
N ALA A 55 10.26 -4.88 3.39
CA ALA A 55 11.18 -5.51 2.44
C ALA A 55 10.49 -6.65 1.67
N ILE A 56 9.85 -7.57 2.38
CA ILE A 56 9.14 -8.71 1.76
C ILE A 56 7.93 -8.21 0.96
N GLY A 57 7.19 -7.24 1.48
CA GLY A 57 6.06 -6.63 0.77
C GLY A 57 6.47 -5.98 -0.54
N ALA A 58 7.62 -5.30 -0.58
CA ALA A 58 8.18 -4.70 -1.79
C ALA A 58 8.52 -5.73 -2.86
N ILE A 59 9.22 -6.80 -2.48
CA ILE A 59 9.60 -7.87 -3.39
C ILE A 59 8.36 -8.56 -3.97
N LYS A 60 7.40 -8.94 -3.11
CA LYS A 60 6.16 -9.59 -3.54
C LYS A 60 5.33 -8.70 -4.45
N PHE A 61 5.16 -7.43 -4.08
CA PHE A 61 4.39 -6.51 -4.90
C PHE A 61 5.01 -6.32 -6.29
N ASN A 62 6.33 -6.18 -6.38
CA ASN A 62 7.02 -6.01 -7.65
C ASN A 62 6.77 -7.17 -8.62
N ASP A 63 6.63 -8.39 -8.10
CA ASP A 63 6.29 -9.56 -8.91
C ASP A 63 4.79 -9.58 -9.27
N LEU A 64 3.93 -9.42 -8.26
CA LEU A 64 2.47 -9.55 -8.39
C LEU A 64 1.81 -8.42 -9.20
N ALA A 65 2.41 -7.23 -9.25
CA ALA A 65 1.90 -6.08 -9.98
C ALA A 65 2.22 -6.11 -11.48
N GLN A 66 2.95 -7.12 -11.96
CA GLN A 66 3.32 -7.25 -13.37
C GLN A 66 2.40 -8.24 -14.08
N ASP A 67 2.16 -7.99 -15.36
CA ASP A 67 1.51 -8.97 -16.23
C ASP A 67 2.43 -10.21 -16.34
N PRO A 68 1.95 -11.42 -16.02
CA PRO A 68 2.74 -12.65 -16.12
C PRO A 68 3.35 -12.90 -17.52
N LYS A 69 2.78 -12.28 -18.57
CA LYS A 69 3.25 -12.40 -19.96
C LYS A 69 4.40 -11.42 -20.29
N LYS A 70 4.76 -10.50 -19.40
CA LYS A 70 5.80 -9.49 -19.62
C LYS A 70 7.08 -9.81 -18.86
N ASP A 71 8.22 -9.39 -19.42
CA ASP A 71 9.50 -9.44 -18.72
C ASP A 71 9.49 -8.47 -17.53
N ILE A 72 9.75 -8.98 -16.32
CA ILE A 72 9.90 -8.15 -15.12
C ILE A 72 11.30 -7.53 -15.10
N ILE A 73 11.36 -6.20 -15.07
CA ILE A 73 12.61 -5.44 -14.89
C ILE A 73 12.70 -5.03 -13.42
N PHE A 74 13.72 -5.53 -12.73
CA PHE A 74 13.94 -5.21 -11.33
C PHE A 74 14.70 -3.89 -11.19
N ASP A 75 14.09 -2.90 -10.55
CA ASP A 75 14.63 -1.57 -10.31
C ASP A 75 14.35 -1.16 -8.86
N TRP A 76 15.40 -1.11 -8.03
CA TRP A 76 15.25 -0.84 -6.60
C TRP A 76 14.55 0.48 -6.28
N ASP A 77 14.74 1.49 -7.12
CA ASP A 77 14.17 2.81 -6.88
C ASP A 77 12.67 2.82 -7.15
N LYS A 78 12.17 1.84 -7.93
CA LYS A 78 10.73 1.57 -8.08
C LYS A 78 10.21 0.68 -6.97
N VAL A 79 10.92 -0.42 -6.68
CA VAL A 79 10.49 -1.46 -5.73
C VAL A 79 10.33 -0.91 -4.31
N MET A 80 11.23 -0.03 -3.87
CA MET A 80 11.25 0.51 -2.50
C MET A 80 10.61 1.90 -2.37
N ASN A 81 9.88 2.38 -3.38
CA ASN A 81 9.37 3.76 -3.41
C ASN A 81 8.17 3.97 -2.47
N LEU A 82 8.08 5.08 -1.73
CA LEU A 82 6.91 5.44 -0.90
C LEU A 82 5.92 6.41 -1.58
N SER A 83 6.09 6.67 -2.87
CA SER A 83 5.31 7.64 -3.65
C SER A 83 4.94 7.15 -5.05
N GLY A 84 5.20 5.88 -5.34
CA GLY A 84 4.98 5.26 -6.64
C GLY A 84 4.36 3.88 -6.54
N ASP A 85 4.46 3.14 -7.64
CA ASP A 85 3.75 1.88 -7.87
C ASP A 85 4.46 0.72 -7.16
N SER A 86 4.33 0.67 -5.83
CA SER A 86 5.09 -0.24 -4.99
C SER A 86 4.29 -0.81 -3.82
N GLY A 87 4.78 -1.91 -3.24
CA GLY A 87 4.24 -2.49 -2.01
C GLY A 87 4.38 -1.57 -0.79
N PRO A 88 5.56 -0.95 -0.54
CA PRO A 88 5.76 0.00 0.53
C PRO A 88 4.80 1.20 0.46
N TYR A 89 4.43 1.67 -0.74
CA TYR A 89 3.44 2.74 -0.90
C TYR A 89 2.05 2.34 -0.38
N LEU A 90 1.59 1.11 -0.67
CA LEU A 90 0.32 0.60 -0.17
C LEU A 90 0.35 0.43 1.36
N GLN A 91 1.41 -0.19 1.88
CA GLN A 91 1.61 -0.38 3.32
C GLN A 91 1.65 0.96 4.08
N TYR A 92 2.35 1.96 3.52
CA TYR A 92 2.41 3.30 4.06
C TYR A 92 1.04 3.99 4.06
N THR A 93 0.29 3.86 2.98
CA THR A 93 -1.06 4.44 2.88
C THR A 93 -2.01 3.78 3.89
N TYR A 94 -1.90 2.47 4.09
CA TYR A 94 -2.64 1.76 5.13
C TYR A 94 -2.30 2.28 6.54
N ALA A 95 -1.01 2.38 6.90
CA ALA A 95 -0.57 2.93 8.19
C ALA A 95 -1.00 4.39 8.40
N ARG A 96 -0.99 5.21 7.33
CA ARG A 96 -1.50 6.58 7.36
C ARG A 96 -2.99 6.62 7.73
N CYS A 97 -3.80 5.74 7.13
CA CYS A 97 -5.22 5.66 7.47
C CYS A 97 -5.42 5.32 8.95
N LEU A 98 -4.70 4.32 9.46
CA LEU A 98 -4.75 3.96 10.89
C LEU A 98 -4.34 5.13 11.79
N SER A 99 -3.28 5.85 11.43
CA SER A 99 -2.85 7.05 12.15
C SER A 99 -3.91 8.15 12.21
N VAL A 100 -4.80 8.26 11.22
CA VAL A 100 -5.96 9.17 11.27
C VAL A 100 -7.00 8.66 12.25
N LEU A 101 -7.29 7.35 12.22
CA LEU A 101 -8.27 6.72 13.12
C LEU A 101 -7.82 6.73 14.59
N ASP A 102 -6.51 6.70 14.85
CA ASP A 102 -5.96 6.80 16.21
C ASP A 102 -6.13 8.20 16.79
N LYS A 103 -6.08 9.24 15.95
CA LYS A 103 -6.16 10.64 16.37
C LYS A 103 -7.59 11.12 16.64
N THR A 104 -8.60 10.49 16.04
CA THR A 104 -10.00 10.92 16.26
C THR A 104 -10.52 10.49 17.63
N LYS A 105 -11.39 11.33 18.19
CA LYS A 105 -12.18 11.02 19.39
C LYS A 105 -13.44 10.20 19.07
N ILE A 106 -13.82 10.10 17.80
CA ILE A 106 -15.02 9.41 17.34
C ILE A 106 -14.69 7.92 17.13
N LYS A 107 -15.15 7.07 18.05
CA LYS A 107 -14.86 5.62 18.01
C LYS A 107 -15.89 4.82 17.21
N GLU A 108 -17.11 5.34 17.02
CA GLU A 108 -18.16 4.64 16.29
C GLU A 108 -18.66 5.45 15.08
N THR A 109 -18.64 4.82 13.91
CA THR A 109 -19.09 5.40 12.63
C THR A 109 -19.93 4.42 11.83
N LYS A 110 -20.42 3.34 12.46
CA LYS A 110 -21.09 2.22 11.77
C LYS A 110 -22.40 2.63 11.09
N ASN A 111 -23.01 3.72 11.56
CA ASN A 111 -24.21 4.30 10.97
C ASN A 111 -23.88 5.73 10.53
N ILE A 112 -23.62 5.92 9.23
CA ILE A 112 -23.61 7.28 8.66
C ILE A 112 -25.06 7.75 8.66
N ILE A 113 -25.50 8.37 9.74
CA ILE A 113 -26.85 8.93 9.83
C ILE A 113 -26.92 10.26 9.05
N ASN A 114 -25.79 10.95 8.90
CA ASN A 114 -25.67 12.21 8.15
C ASN A 114 -24.64 12.08 7.03
N ILE A 115 -25.12 11.84 5.81
CA ILE A 115 -24.32 12.07 4.59
C ILE A 115 -24.34 13.59 4.33
N PRO A 116 -23.18 14.23 4.07
CA PRO A 116 -23.16 15.64 3.69
C PRO A 116 -24.00 15.89 2.43
N GLU A 117 -24.75 17.00 2.39
CA GLU A 117 -25.52 17.40 1.19
C GLU A 117 -24.62 17.64 -0.04
N LYS A 118 -23.35 17.99 0.21
CA LYS A 118 -22.32 18.17 -0.81
C LYS A 118 -21.05 17.48 -0.38
N ILE A 119 -20.48 16.69 -1.28
CA ILE A 119 -19.15 16.09 -1.17
C ILE A 119 -18.24 16.73 -2.20
N ASN A 120 -16.93 16.75 -1.93
CA ASN A 120 -15.96 17.26 -2.90
C ASN A 120 -15.58 16.19 -3.96
N LEU A 121 -14.87 16.64 -5.00
CA LEU A 121 -14.49 15.79 -6.12
C LEU A 121 -13.57 14.63 -5.70
N GLU A 122 -12.69 14.84 -4.73
CA GLU A 122 -11.78 13.81 -4.22
C GLU A 122 -12.51 12.75 -3.39
N GLU A 123 -13.46 13.16 -2.55
CA GLU A 123 -14.36 12.26 -1.83
C GLU A 123 -15.18 11.42 -2.80
N GLU A 124 -15.78 12.06 -3.81
CA GLU A 124 -16.57 11.39 -4.84
C GLU A 124 -15.73 10.38 -5.64
N ALA A 125 -14.52 10.77 -6.06
CA ALA A 125 -13.61 9.90 -6.78
C ALA A 125 -13.19 8.68 -5.93
N LEU A 126 -12.86 8.90 -4.66
CA LEU A 126 -12.51 7.80 -3.74
C LEU A 126 -13.70 6.85 -3.52
N ILE A 127 -14.91 7.38 -3.33
CA ILE A 127 -16.12 6.55 -3.17
C ILE A 127 -16.36 5.68 -4.40
N LYS A 128 -16.28 6.27 -5.59
CA LYS A 128 -16.45 5.55 -6.85
C LYS A 128 -15.41 4.45 -7.01
N GLU A 129 -14.17 4.67 -6.59
CA GLU A 129 -13.14 3.64 -6.67
C GLU A 129 -13.36 2.55 -5.62
N LEU A 130 -13.68 2.89 -4.37
CA LEU A 130 -13.96 1.90 -3.31
C LEU A 130 -15.15 0.99 -3.67
N TYR A 131 -16.15 1.52 -4.38
CA TYR A 131 -17.30 0.74 -4.84
C TYR A 131 -16.93 -0.39 -5.81
N LYS A 132 -15.80 -0.27 -6.52
CA LYS A 132 -15.33 -1.25 -7.50
C LYS A 132 -14.64 -2.46 -6.89
N PHE A 133 -14.56 -2.58 -5.57
CA PHE A 133 -13.71 -3.61 -4.98
C PHE A 133 -14.14 -5.03 -5.39
N GLU A 134 -15.45 -5.31 -5.33
CA GLU A 134 -15.99 -6.61 -5.67
C GLU A 134 -15.76 -6.96 -7.15
N GLU A 135 -16.04 -6.02 -8.07
CA GLU A 135 -15.78 -6.24 -9.51
C GLU A 135 -14.30 -6.53 -9.78
N LYS A 136 -13.37 -5.89 -9.05
CA LYS A 136 -11.92 -6.12 -9.24
C LYS A 136 -11.47 -7.46 -8.70
N ILE A 137 -12.10 -7.98 -7.65
CA ILE A 137 -11.88 -9.34 -7.16
C ILE A 137 -12.34 -10.35 -8.21
N ILE A 138 -13.53 -10.17 -8.77
CA ILE A 138 -14.08 -11.04 -9.82
C ILE A 138 -13.17 -11.00 -11.06
N GLU A 139 -12.80 -9.80 -11.52
CA GLU A 139 -11.91 -9.62 -12.68
C GLU A 139 -10.55 -10.31 -12.47
N ALA A 140 -9.95 -10.17 -11.28
CA ALA A 140 -8.67 -10.81 -10.96
C ALA A 140 -8.75 -12.34 -11.02
N ALA A 141 -9.86 -12.91 -10.53
CA ALA A 141 -10.12 -14.34 -10.57
C ALA A 141 -10.33 -14.86 -12.01
N GLU A 142 -11.17 -14.18 -12.79
CA GLU A 142 -11.44 -14.54 -14.20
C GLU A 142 -10.18 -14.46 -15.06
N ARG A 143 -9.32 -13.47 -14.81
CA ARG A 143 -8.06 -13.27 -15.54
C ARG A 143 -6.90 -14.10 -15.00
N PHE A 144 -7.06 -14.80 -13.87
CA PHE A 144 -5.98 -15.45 -13.13
C PHE A 144 -4.77 -14.53 -12.91
N SER A 145 -5.02 -13.26 -12.56
CA SER A 145 -4.00 -12.22 -12.56
C SER A 145 -4.05 -11.35 -11.30
N PRO A 146 -3.10 -11.52 -10.34
CA PRO A 146 -3.03 -10.68 -9.15
C PRO A 146 -2.71 -9.21 -9.46
N ALA A 147 -2.17 -8.92 -10.65
CA ALA A 147 -1.88 -7.56 -11.09
C ALA A 147 -3.13 -6.66 -11.10
N VAL A 148 -4.31 -7.24 -11.34
CA VAL A 148 -5.59 -6.51 -11.28
C VAL A 148 -5.83 -5.93 -9.88
N ILE A 149 -5.59 -6.74 -8.84
CA ILE A 149 -5.71 -6.30 -7.45
C ILE A 149 -4.63 -5.28 -7.13
N ALA A 150 -3.38 -5.53 -7.52
CA ALA A 150 -2.27 -4.62 -7.27
C ALA A 150 -2.52 -3.22 -7.87
N GLU A 151 -2.93 -3.16 -9.14
CA GLU A 151 -3.26 -1.90 -9.83
C GLU A 151 -4.45 -1.19 -9.19
N TYR A 152 -5.50 -1.92 -8.82
CA TYR A 152 -6.66 -1.36 -8.12
C TYR A 152 -6.28 -0.75 -6.78
N LEU A 153 -5.52 -1.46 -5.94
CA LEU A 153 -5.10 -0.94 -4.63
C LEU A 153 -4.21 0.30 -4.77
N LEU A 154 -3.37 0.37 -5.82
CA LEU A 154 -2.63 1.60 -6.14
C LEU A 154 -3.56 2.76 -6.48
N GLY A 155 -4.62 2.50 -7.24
CA GLY A 155 -5.68 3.48 -7.53
C GLY A 155 -6.34 4.02 -6.26
N VAL A 156 -6.80 3.11 -5.39
CA VAL A 156 -7.38 3.47 -4.08
C VAL A 156 -6.40 4.29 -3.24
N ALA A 157 -5.14 3.84 -3.15
CA ALA A 157 -4.13 4.53 -2.35
C ALA A 157 -3.83 5.94 -2.87
N ARG A 158 -3.73 6.13 -4.18
CA ARG A 158 -3.53 7.46 -4.80
C ARG A 158 -4.70 8.39 -4.51
N LEU A 159 -5.93 7.94 -4.74
CA LEU A 159 -7.13 8.73 -4.49
C LEU A 159 -7.28 9.10 -3.01
N PHE A 160 -7.01 8.15 -2.10
CA PHE A 160 -7.01 8.44 -0.67
C PHE A 160 -5.96 9.49 -0.30
N ASN A 161 -4.74 9.37 -0.82
CA ASN A 161 -3.66 10.30 -0.50
C ASN A 161 -3.92 11.71 -1.06
N GLU A 162 -4.56 11.80 -2.23
CA GLU A 162 -5.03 13.08 -2.79
C GLU A 162 -6.14 13.71 -1.91
N PHE A 163 -7.16 12.92 -1.54
CA PHE A 163 -8.20 13.33 -0.61
C PHE A 163 -7.61 13.82 0.73
N TYR A 164 -6.73 13.02 1.34
CA TYR A 164 -6.06 13.35 2.61
C TYR A 164 -5.22 14.63 2.52
N GLY A 165 -4.54 14.84 1.37
CA GLY A 165 -3.70 16.02 1.16
C GLY A 165 -4.48 17.32 0.96
N LYS A 166 -5.69 17.25 0.40
CA LYS A 166 -6.51 18.43 0.10
C LYS A 166 -7.54 18.75 1.18
N HIS A 167 -8.04 17.73 1.89
CA HIS A 167 -9.17 17.88 2.81
C HIS A 167 -8.83 17.39 4.21
N ARG A 168 -8.94 18.30 5.19
CA ARG A 168 -8.77 17.95 6.60
C ARG A 168 -9.88 16.98 7.04
N ILE A 169 -9.52 15.91 7.74
CA ILE A 169 -10.50 14.88 8.16
C ILE A 169 -11.07 15.17 9.56
N ILE A 170 -10.19 15.44 10.52
CA ILE A 170 -10.52 15.60 11.95
C ILE A 170 -10.84 17.07 12.27
N ASP A 171 -11.75 17.29 13.22
CA ASP A 171 -12.25 18.60 13.67
C ASP A 171 -13.00 19.35 12.55
N GLN A 172 -13.77 18.61 11.74
CA GLN A 172 -14.58 19.16 10.65
C GLN A 172 -16.04 18.74 10.81
N LYS A 173 -16.95 19.49 10.19
CA LYS A 173 -18.39 19.16 10.21
C LYS A 173 -18.66 17.80 9.58
N GLU A 174 -17.88 17.44 8.56
CA GLU A 174 -17.97 16.20 7.80
C GLU A 174 -17.10 15.07 8.40
N GLU A 175 -16.52 15.24 9.59
CA GLU A 175 -15.56 14.29 10.17
C GLU A 175 -16.10 12.86 10.21
N VAL A 176 -17.36 12.65 10.63
CA VAL A 176 -17.97 11.30 10.69
C VAL A 176 -17.99 10.64 9.31
N PHE A 177 -18.38 11.38 8.27
CA PHE A 177 -18.42 10.88 6.90
C PHE A 177 -17.01 10.59 6.36
N ARG A 178 -16.07 11.50 6.58
CA ARG A 178 -14.67 11.31 6.16
C ARG A 178 -14.01 10.14 6.87
N LEU A 179 -14.28 9.94 8.16
CA LEU A 179 -13.81 8.77 8.92
C LEU A 179 -14.40 7.47 8.39
N PHE A 180 -15.64 7.47 7.89
CA PHE A 180 -16.20 6.32 7.21
C PHE A 180 -15.41 5.98 5.93
N LEU A 181 -15.04 6.98 5.12
CA LEU A 181 -14.18 6.77 3.94
C LEU A 181 -12.80 6.23 4.33
N VAL A 182 -12.20 6.77 5.40
CA VAL A 182 -10.92 6.26 5.94
C VAL A 182 -11.05 4.80 6.35
N ARG A 183 -12.08 4.44 7.11
CA ARG A 183 -12.29 3.04 7.55
C ARG A 183 -12.55 2.10 6.39
N THR A 184 -13.33 2.52 5.41
CA THR A 184 -13.59 1.73 4.20
C THR A 184 -12.29 1.51 3.42
N THR A 185 -11.45 2.55 3.30
CA THR A 185 -10.13 2.45 2.70
C THR A 185 -9.22 1.48 3.47
N VAL A 186 -9.22 1.52 4.81
CA VAL A 186 -8.50 0.55 5.65
C VAL A 186 -8.95 -0.88 5.35
N SER A 187 -10.26 -1.14 5.30
CA SER A 187 -10.80 -2.47 5.02
C SER A 187 -10.40 -2.97 3.62
N VAL A 188 -10.52 -2.12 2.59
CA VAL A 188 -10.15 -2.47 1.21
C VAL A 188 -8.66 -2.74 1.09
N LEU A 189 -7.80 -1.85 1.61
CA LEU A 189 -6.36 -2.06 1.60
C LEU A 189 -5.97 -3.30 2.43
N ALA A 190 -6.62 -3.52 3.58
CA ALA A 190 -6.30 -4.66 4.42
C ALA A 190 -6.59 -6.01 3.73
N PHE A 191 -7.77 -6.13 3.12
CA PHE A 191 -8.18 -7.33 2.41
C PHE A 191 -7.38 -7.51 1.13
N GLY A 192 -7.17 -6.43 0.37
CA GLY A 192 -6.37 -6.48 -0.85
C GLY A 192 -4.91 -6.89 -0.61
N LEU A 193 -4.25 -6.34 0.42
CA LEU A 193 -2.90 -6.75 0.80
C LEU A 193 -2.85 -8.23 1.21
N GLU A 194 -3.87 -8.71 1.91
CA GLU A 194 -4.00 -10.12 2.30
C GLU A 194 -4.17 -11.05 1.09
N LEU A 195 -4.97 -10.66 0.09
CA LEU A 195 -5.08 -11.39 -1.19
C LEU A 195 -3.74 -11.48 -1.94
N LEU A 196 -2.90 -10.44 -1.84
CA LEU A 196 -1.53 -10.44 -2.39
C LEU A 196 -0.52 -11.15 -1.47
N GLY A 197 -0.95 -11.60 -0.29
CA GLY A 197 -0.09 -12.14 0.76
C GLY A 197 0.99 -11.16 1.25
N ILE A 198 0.73 -9.86 1.15
CA ILE A 198 1.63 -8.81 1.63
C ILE A 198 1.18 -8.46 3.06
N GLU A 199 2.12 -8.50 3.99
CA GLU A 199 1.83 -8.16 5.37
C GLU A 199 1.52 -6.68 5.56
N LYS A 200 0.61 -6.39 6.49
CA LYS A 200 0.20 -5.02 6.85
C LYS A 200 1.15 -4.46 7.89
N ILE A 201 1.40 -3.14 7.84
CA ILE A 201 2.12 -2.42 8.89
C ILE A 201 1.17 -1.42 9.54
N GLU A 202 1.13 -1.41 10.87
CA GLU A 202 0.21 -0.52 11.60
C GLU A 202 0.76 0.90 11.73
N LYS A 203 2.10 1.00 11.75
CA LYS A 203 2.86 2.24 11.89
C LYS A 203 4.00 2.21 10.90
N MET A 204 4.30 3.36 10.33
CA MET A 204 5.45 3.57 9.45
C MET A 204 6.03 4.95 9.67
#